data_AF-A0AAD4ER84-F1
#
_entry.id   AF-A0AAD4ER84-F1
#
_cell.length_a   1.000
_cell.length_b   1.000
_cell.length_c   1.000
_cell.angle_alpha   90.00
_cell.angle_beta   90.00
_cell.angle_gamma   90.00
#
_symmetry.space_group_name_H-M   'P 1'
#
loop_
_entity.id
_entity.type
_entity.pdbx_description
1 polymer ?
#
loop_
_entity_poly.entity_id
_entity_poly.type
_entity_poly.pdbx_seq_one_letter_code
_entity_poly.pdbx_strand_id
1 'polypeptide(L)'
;MSYQGNSNVGFRALYESQNQRNHKQSEVEELTRQTGENVKGYLPKLKKTDPTFAAMMHGNKPSPGAIIDKEIQDEEEAMLRRKSNASARKKSESY
;
A
#
# COMPACT_ATOMS: atom_id res chain seq x y z
N MET A 1 33.66 23.29 18.25
CA MET A 1 32.21 23.59 18.43
C MET A 1 31.41 22.42 17.87
N SER A 2 30.96 21.50 18.71
CA SER A 2 30.15 20.33 18.32
C SER A 2 28.67 20.68 18.43
N TYR A 3 27.98 20.76 17.30
CA TYR A 3 26.53 20.94 17.25
C TYR A 3 25.85 19.61 17.60
N GLN A 4 25.52 19.40 18.88
CA GLN A 4 24.60 18.35 19.31
C GLN A 4 23.17 18.89 19.19
N GLY A 5 22.59 18.75 18.01
CA GLY A 5 21.16 18.96 17.80
C GLY A 5 20.40 17.75 18.34
N ASN A 6 19.69 17.93 19.44
CA ASN A 6 18.84 16.90 20.05
C ASN A 6 17.50 16.74 19.29
N SER A 7 17.55 16.52 17.98
CA SER A 7 16.33 16.37 17.17
C SER A 7 15.88 14.91 17.10
N ASN A 8 14.57 14.68 17.27
CA ASN A 8 13.93 13.36 17.10
C ASN A 8 13.94 12.86 15.63
N VAL A 9 14.32 13.72 14.69
CA VAL A 9 14.60 13.31 13.31
C VAL A 9 16.08 12.97 13.25
N GLY A 10 16.41 11.72 12.92
CA GLY A 10 17.76 11.18 13.01
C GLY A 10 18.80 11.91 12.16
N PHE A 11 20.07 11.49 12.26
CA PHE A 11 21.20 12.12 11.59
C PHE A 11 21.03 12.15 10.06
N ARG A 12 21.19 13.32 9.43
CA ARG A 12 20.90 13.53 7.99
C ARG A 12 21.65 12.57 7.06
N ALA A 13 22.88 12.18 7.39
CA ALA A 13 23.64 11.23 6.56
C ALA A 13 23.02 9.81 6.50
N LEU A 14 22.17 9.43 7.46
CA LEU A 14 21.46 8.14 7.42
C LEU A 14 20.31 8.14 6.39
N TYR A 15 19.72 9.32 6.15
CA TYR A 15 18.63 9.49 5.19
C TYR A 15 19.11 9.64 3.74
N GLU A 16 20.38 9.97 3.50
CA GLU A 16 20.96 10.12 2.15
C GLU A 16 21.33 8.79 1.48
N SER A 17 21.24 7.66 2.20
CA SER A 17 21.38 6.36 1.56
C SER A 17 20.21 6.13 0.59
N GLN A 18 20.53 5.63 -0.60
CA GLN A 18 19.68 5.51 -1.81
C GLN A 18 18.38 4.68 -1.66
N ASN A 19 17.97 4.36 -0.43
CA ASN A 19 16.84 3.52 -0.04
C ASN A 19 15.50 4.28 0.11
N GLN A 20 15.44 5.55 -0.29
CA GLN A 20 14.21 6.36 -0.29
C GLN A 20 13.53 6.44 -1.67
N ARG A 21 13.99 5.68 -2.66
CA ARG A 21 13.40 5.74 -4.00
C ARG A 21 12.12 4.91 -4.06
N ASN A 22 11.07 5.50 -4.63
CA ASN A 22 9.89 4.77 -5.06
C ASN A 22 10.22 4.05 -6.37
N HIS A 23 10.32 2.71 -6.33
CA HIS A 23 10.54 1.90 -7.52
C HIS A 23 9.23 1.67 -8.28
N LYS A 24 9.29 1.72 -9.62
CA LYS A 24 8.14 1.35 -10.46
C LYS A 24 7.95 -0.17 -10.42
N GLN A 25 6.71 -0.64 -10.53
CA GLN A 25 6.43 -2.08 -10.51
C GLN A 25 7.15 -2.84 -11.64
N SER A 26 7.26 -2.25 -12.84
CA SER A 26 7.98 -2.84 -13.98
C SER A 26 9.47 -3.07 -13.69
N GLU A 27 10.13 -2.11 -13.03
CA GLU A 27 11.54 -2.18 -12.66
C GLU A 27 11.79 -3.29 -11.63
N VAL A 28 10.88 -3.44 -10.66
CA VAL A 28 10.93 -4.52 -9.68
C VAL A 28 10.77 -5.88 -10.35
N GLU A 29 9.83 -6.01 -11.28
CA GLU A 29 9.60 -7.25 -12.03
C GLU A 29 10.80 -7.62 -12.91
N GLU A 30 11.39 -6.65 -13.61
CA GLU A 30 12.62 -6.85 -14.38
C GLU A 30 13.77 -7.32 -13.49
N LEU A 31 13.97 -6.68 -12.34
CA LEU A 31 14.98 -7.09 -11.36
C LEU A 31 14.74 -8.51 -10.86
N THR A 32 13.51 -8.88 -10.50
CA THR A 32 13.20 -10.27 -10.09
C THR A 32 13.50 -11.29 -11.19
N ARG A 33 13.28 -10.95 -12.47
CA ARG A 33 13.59 -11.83 -13.60
C ARG A 33 15.09 -11.94 -13.84
N GLN A 34 15.83 -10.85 -13.65
CA GLN A 34 17.26 -10.79 -13.89
C GLN A 34 18.07 -11.47 -12.77
N THR A 35 17.71 -11.22 -11.50
CA THR A 35 18.42 -11.78 -10.34
C THR A 35 17.89 -13.16 -9.96
N GLY A 36 16.67 -13.51 -10.34
CA GLY A 36 15.99 -14.73 -9.90
C GLY A 36 15.52 -14.69 -8.43
N GLU A 37 15.72 -13.57 -7.74
CA GLU A 37 15.33 -13.38 -6.35
C GLU A 37 13.95 -12.72 -6.22
N ASN A 38 13.26 -12.97 -5.11
CA ASN A 38 12.00 -12.29 -4.79
C ASN A 38 12.25 -10.87 -4.24
N VAL A 39 12.75 -9.98 -5.08
CA VAL A 39 12.99 -8.55 -4.78
C VAL A 39 11.71 -7.88 -4.23
N LYS A 40 10.55 -8.24 -4.79
CA LYS A 40 9.24 -7.76 -4.32
C LYS A 40 8.95 -8.11 -2.85
N GLY A 41 9.49 -9.21 -2.35
CA GLY A 41 9.36 -9.63 -0.95
C GLY A 41 10.07 -8.71 0.03
N TYR A 42 11.17 -8.08 -0.41
CA TYR A 42 11.98 -7.17 0.39
C TYR A 42 11.53 -5.71 0.33
N LEU A 43 10.64 -5.37 -0.60
CA LEU A 43 10.11 -4.02 -0.69
C LEU A 43 9.13 -3.72 0.46
N PRO A 44 9.13 -2.49 0.98
CA PRO A 44 8.14 -2.06 1.95
C PRO A 44 6.75 -2.17 1.31
N LYS A 45 5.98 -3.16 1.75
CA LYS A 45 4.62 -3.37 1.26
C LYS A 45 3.80 -2.14 1.65
N LEU A 46 3.32 -1.38 0.66
CA LEU A 46 2.26 -0.38 0.86
C LEU A 46 0.99 -1.13 1.28
N LYS A 47 0.88 -1.48 2.57
CA LYS A 47 -0.37 -1.96 3.15
C LYS A 47 -1.21 -0.74 3.49
N LYS A 48 -2.11 -0.38 2.58
CA LYS A 48 -3.20 0.57 2.85
C LYS A 48 -4.48 -0.05 2.34
N THR A 49 -4.94 -1.09 3.02
CA THR A 49 -6.17 -1.81 2.62
C THR A 49 -7.35 -1.47 3.50
N ASP A 50 -7.15 -0.79 4.63
CA ASP A 50 -8.25 -0.32 5.46
C ASP A 50 -7.79 0.95 6.22
N PRO A 51 -8.44 2.11 6.00
CA PRO A 51 -8.10 3.36 6.66
C PRO A 51 -8.32 3.32 8.19
N THR A 52 -9.13 2.39 8.71
CA THR A 52 -9.37 2.20 10.14
C THR A 52 -8.34 1.31 10.83
N PHE A 53 -7.56 0.52 10.06
CA PHE A 53 -6.70 -0.54 10.59
C PHE A 53 -5.63 -0.02 11.55
N ALA A 54 -4.98 1.09 11.22
CA ALA A 54 -3.94 1.66 12.07
C ALA A 54 -4.49 2.07 13.44
N ALA A 55 -5.67 2.71 13.49
CA ALA A 55 -6.29 3.10 14.73
C ALA A 55 -6.62 1.87 15.59
N MET A 56 -7.24 0.84 15.00
CA MET A 56 -7.58 -0.41 15.68
C MET A 56 -6.34 -1.14 16.22
N MET A 57 -5.26 -1.23 15.45
CA MET A 57 -4.01 -1.88 15.86
C MET A 57 -3.32 -1.20 17.04
N HIS A 58 -3.51 0.11 17.17
CA HIS A 58 -2.97 0.90 18.28
C HIS A 58 -3.97 1.05 19.45
N GLY A 59 -5.13 0.38 19.40
CA GLY A 59 -6.16 0.47 20.44
C GLY A 59 -6.90 1.80 20.50
N ASN A 60 -6.77 2.62 19.45
CA ASN A 60 -7.43 3.91 19.34
C ASN A 60 -8.75 3.78 18.56
N LYS A 61 -9.70 4.69 18.83
CA LYS A 61 -10.90 4.80 18.02
C LYS A 61 -10.55 5.40 16.64
N PRO A 62 -10.97 4.79 15.51
CA PRO A 62 -10.77 5.37 14.19
C PRO A 62 -11.47 6.73 14.07
N SER A 63 -10.90 7.62 13.25
CA SER A 63 -11.51 8.93 12.98
C SER A 63 -12.81 8.79 12.19
N PRO A 64 -13.74 9.75 12.27
CA PRO A 64 -14.97 9.72 11.48
C PRO A 64 -14.70 9.59 9.98
N GLY A 65 -13.67 10.29 9.47
CA GLY A 65 -13.28 10.19 8.06
C GLY A 65 -12.80 8.79 7.68
N ALA A 66 -11.98 8.15 8.51
CA ALA A 66 -11.51 6.78 8.25
C ALA A 66 -12.67 5.76 8.22
N ILE A 67 -13.73 5.99 9.00
CA ILE A 67 -14.92 5.14 8.97
C ILE A 67 -15.67 5.33 7.64
N ILE A 68 -15.88 6.57 7.22
CA ILE A 68 -16.57 6.89 5.95
C ILE A 68 -15.77 6.35 4.76
N ASP A 69 -14.46 6.56 4.75
CA ASP A 69 -13.59 6.06 3.67
C ASP A 69 -13.65 4.53 3.56
N LYS A 70 -13.77 3.82 4.69
CA LYS A 70 -13.94 2.36 4.70
C LYS A 70 -15.29 1.95 4.13
N GLU A 71 -16.37 2.62 4.53
CA GLU A 71 -17.72 2.36 4.02
C GLU A 71 -17.80 2.55 2.50
N ILE A 72 -17.22 3.65 1.99
CA ILE A 72 -17.14 3.93 0.55
C ILE A 72 -16.34 2.82 -0.16
N GLN A 73 -15.20 2.39 0.39
CA GLN A 73 -14.40 1.30 -0.19
C GLN A 73 -15.17 -0.03 -0.25
N ASP A 74 -15.86 -0.39 0.82
CA ASP A 74 -16.64 -1.63 0.90
C ASP A 74 -17.82 -1.59 -0.11
N GLU A 75 -18.48 -0.44 -0.26
CA GLU A 75 -19.53 -0.23 -1.26
C GLU A 75 -19.02 -0.31 -2.70
N GLU A 76 -17.89 0.35 -2.99
CA GLU A 76 -17.24 0.33 -4.29
C GLU A 76 -16.83 -1.10 -4.68
N GLU A 77 -16.23 -1.85 -3.76
CA GLU A 77 -15.83 -3.24 -4.00
C GLU A 77 -17.05 -4.15 -4.25
N ALA A 78 -18.14 -3.97 -3.49
CA ALA A 78 -19.38 -4.71 -3.70
C ALA A 78 -20.00 -4.40 -5.07
N MET A 79 -20.01 -3.13 -5.48
CA MET A 79 -20.46 -2.72 -6.81
C MET A 79 -19.58 -3.31 -7.92
N LEU A 80 -18.26 -3.25 -7.76
CA LEU A 80 -17.31 -3.81 -8.72
C LEU A 80 -17.48 -5.32 -8.86
N ARG A 81 -17.71 -6.03 -7.75
CA ARG A 81 -17.97 -7.48 -7.73
C ARG A 81 -19.32 -7.83 -8.37
N ARG A 82 -20.35 -7.03 -8.16
CA ARG A 82 -21.64 -7.21 -8.86
C ARG A 82 -21.47 -7.00 -10.36
N LYS A 83 -20.73 -5.96 -10.77
CA LYS A 83 -20.46 -5.65 -12.18
C LYS A 83 -19.62 -6.73 -12.86
N SER A 84 -18.60 -7.26 -12.19
CA SER A 84 -17.76 -8.35 -12.71
C SER A 84 -18.53 -9.66 -12.85
N ASN A 85 -19.41 -9.98 -11.90
CA ASN A 85 -20.29 -11.14 -12.00
C ASN A 85 -21.32 -10.97 -13.13
N ALA A 86 -21.87 -9.77 -13.31
CA ALA A 86 -22.81 -9.48 -14.39
C ALA A 86 -22.15 -9.56 -15.77
N SER A 87 -20.92 -9.07 -15.92
CA SER A 87 -20.18 -9.18 -17.17
C SER A 87 -19.77 -10.63 -17.47
N ALA A 88 -19.39 -11.41 -16.46
CA ALA A 88 -19.10 -12.83 -16.62
C ALA A 88 -20.33 -13.63 -17.10
N ARG A 89 -21.50 -13.39 -16.52
CA ARG A 89 -22.78 -14.00 -16.95
C ARG A 89 -23.14 -13.68 -18.40
N LYS A 90 -23.02 -12.42 -18.80
CA LYS A 90 -23.28 -12.03 -20.21
C LYS A 90 -22.35 -12.74 -21.21
N LYS A 91 -21.12 -13.06 -20.79
CA LYS A 91 -20.16 -13.77 -21.64
C LYS A 91 -20.48 -15.25 -21.77
N SER A 92 -21.00 -15.89 -20.72
CA SER A 92 -21.43 -17.31 -20.79
C SER A 92 -22.71 -17.51 -21.60
N GLU A 93 -23.61 -16.52 -21.62
CA GLU A 93 -24.86 -16.56 -22.42
C GLU A 93 -24.61 -16.34 -23.93
N SER A 94 -23.40 -15.91 -24.31
CA SER A 94 -23.03 -15.55 -25.70
C SER A 94 -22.32 -16.68 -26.46
N TYR A 95 -22.20 -17.87 -25.88
CA TYR A 95 -21.65 -19.09 -26.48
C TYR A 95 -22.74 -20.16 -26.57
#